data_AF-A0A3M2G0N8-F1
#
_entry.id   AF-A0A3M2G0N8-F1
#
_cell.length_a   1.000
_cell.length_b   1.000
_cell.length_c   1.000
_cell.angle_alpha   90.00
_cell.angle_beta   90.00
_cell.angle_gamma   90.00
#
_symmetry.space_group_name_H-M   'P 1'
#
loop_
_entity.id
_entity.type
_entity.pdbx_description
1 polymer ?
#
loop_
_entity_poly.entity_id
_entity_poly.type
_entity_poly.pdbx_seq_one_letter_code
_entity_poly.pdbx_strand_id
1 'polypeptide(L)'
;MHSITFECETITPMFMGSADPKDVELRAPSIKGAMRFWWRAMNAHLSLDELRKQETEIFGGGGNNGRKSNVIIRVQYNNPPNIRSDFKNYYKLNWCFKGKLKGDHAGIGYLLYSMDLNKNEFIDVGYQFKIVIKSASSDALIQALSAFWCAIYFGGFGGRSRRGGGNLEILRVNTK
;
A
#
# COMPACT_ATOMS: atom_id res chain seq x y z
N MET A 1 16.26 -6.28 19.00
CA MET A 1 15.46 -5.61 17.94
C MET A 1 14.67 -6.68 17.22
N HIS A 2 13.36 -6.65 17.36
CA HIS A 2 12.46 -7.66 16.80
C HIS A 2 12.20 -7.36 15.32
N SER A 3 12.09 -8.41 14.50
CA SER A 3 11.91 -8.27 13.05
C SER A 3 10.93 -9.31 12.51
N ILE A 4 9.91 -8.86 11.78
CA ILE A 4 9.02 -9.74 11.02
C ILE A 4 9.14 -9.41 9.54
N THR A 5 9.29 -10.44 8.72
CA THR A 5 9.37 -10.35 7.28
C THR A 5 8.16 -11.03 6.65
N PHE A 6 7.45 -10.29 5.82
CA PHE A 6 6.31 -10.73 5.06
C PHE A 6 6.71 -10.90 3.60
N GLU A 7 6.50 -12.09 3.03
CA GLU A 7 6.57 -12.30 1.59
C GLU A 7 5.19 -11.99 1.03
N CYS A 8 5.10 -10.96 0.19
CA CYS A 8 3.86 -10.41 -0.32
C CYS A 8 3.77 -10.58 -1.84
N GLU A 9 2.54 -10.68 -2.35
CA GLU A 9 2.24 -10.68 -3.78
C GLU A 9 1.14 -9.67 -4.11
N THR A 10 1.25 -8.97 -5.23
CA THR A 10 0.18 -8.10 -5.75
C THR A 10 -0.98 -8.92 -6.32
N ILE A 11 -2.19 -8.77 -5.76
CA ILE A 11 -3.40 -9.45 -6.27
C ILE A 11 -4.10 -8.60 -7.35
N THR A 12 -3.90 -7.29 -7.29
CA THR A 12 -4.52 -6.31 -8.21
C THR A 12 -3.48 -5.29 -8.63
N PRO A 13 -3.68 -4.57 -9.75
CA PRO A 13 -2.77 -3.52 -10.21
C PRO A 13 -2.46 -2.53 -9.09
N MET A 14 -1.18 -2.34 -8.79
CA MET A 14 -0.75 -1.43 -7.75
C MET A 14 -0.21 -0.14 -8.37
N PHE A 15 -0.97 0.95 -8.19
CA PHE A 15 -0.61 2.29 -8.64
C PHE A 15 0.13 3.04 -7.52
N MET A 16 1.42 2.79 -7.35
CA MET A 16 2.21 3.46 -6.32
C MET A 16 3.19 4.45 -6.97
N GLY A 17 2.76 5.71 -7.09
CA GLY A 17 3.58 6.77 -7.68
C GLY A 17 4.73 7.22 -6.78
N SER A 18 5.83 7.63 -7.42
CA SER A 18 6.93 8.35 -6.78
C SER A 18 6.59 9.85 -6.70
N ALA A 19 7.59 10.74 -6.75
CA ALA A 19 7.38 12.19 -6.84
C ALA A 19 6.72 12.59 -8.17
N ASP A 20 7.04 11.89 -9.26
CA ASP A 20 6.26 11.91 -10.50
C ASP A 20 5.16 10.84 -10.42
N PRO A 21 3.86 11.19 -10.57
CA PRO A 21 2.78 10.22 -10.62
C PRO A 21 2.89 9.17 -11.73
N LYS A 22 3.71 9.43 -12.77
CA LYS A 22 3.99 8.49 -13.86
C LYS A 22 5.03 7.45 -13.50
N ASP A 23 5.95 7.76 -12.59
CA ASP A 23 6.98 6.82 -12.13
C ASP A 23 6.44 5.94 -11.02
N VAL A 24 6.44 4.63 -11.24
CA VAL A 24 5.98 3.66 -10.24
C VAL A 24 7.13 3.20 -9.37
N GLU A 25 6.94 3.32 -8.05
CA GLU A 25 7.94 2.92 -7.06
C GLU A 25 7.27 2.25 -5.86
N LEU A 26 7.76 1.06 -5.51
CA LEU A 26 7.32 0.36 -4.32
C LEU A 26 8.02 0.92 -3.07
N ARG A 27 7.41 1.94 -2.47
CA ARG A 27 8.05 2.78 -1.45
C ARG A 27 7.57 2.49 -0.03
N ALA A 28 8.52 2.24 0.88
CA ALA A 28 8.23 2.04 2.30
C ALA A 28 7.41 3.17 2.96
N PRO A 29 7.59 4.46 2.62
CA PRO A 29 6.73 5.54 3.13
C PRO A 29 5.25 5.40 2.79
N SER A 30 4.90 4.88 1.60
CA SER A 30 3.49 4.70 1.22
C SER A 30 2.83 3.58 2.02
N ILE A 31 3.55 2.47 2.22
CA ILE A 31 3.12 1.39 3.10
C ILE A 31 2.93 1.92 4.53
N LYS A 32 3.89 2.71 5.03
CA LYS A 32 3.80 3.36 6.34
C LYS A 32 2.59 4.30 6.43
N GLY A 33 2.27 5.05 5.38
CA GLY A 33 1.10 5.91 5.32
C GLY A 33 -0.22 5.14 5.45
N ALA A 34 -0.34 4.01 4.77
CA ALA A 34 -1.50 3.11 4.89
C ALA A 34 -1.60 2.51 6.30
N MET A 35 -0.48 2.08 6.89
CA MET A 35 -0.43 1.59 8.27
C MET A 35 -0.87 2.67 9.26
N ARG A 36 -0.39 3.92 9.12
CA ARG A 36 -0.82 5.04 9.96
C ARG A 36 -2.33 5.30 9.89
N PHE A 37 -2.91 5.24 8.68
CA PHE A 37 -4.35 5.35 8.52
C PHE A 37 -5.11 4.27 9.30
N TRP A 38 -4.73 3.01 9.13
CA TRP A 38 -5.39 1.90 9.81
C TRP A 38 -5.15 1.90 11.31
N TRP A 39 -3.97 2.32 11.77
CA TRP A 39 -3.71 2.53 13.19
C TRP A 39 -4.67 3.56 13.79
N ARG A 40 -4.89 4.69 13.11
CA ARG A 40 -5.87 5.69 13.56
C ARG A 40 -7.30 5.15 13.54
N ALA A 41 -7.67 4.37 12.53
CA ALA A 41 -8.99 3.76 12.43
C ALA A 41 -9.28 2.78 13.59
N MET A 42 -8.29 1.97 13.98
CA MET A 42 -8.40 1.06 15.13
C MET A 42 -8.50 1.82 16.47
N ASN A 43 -7.91 3.01 16.54
CA ASN A 43 -7.83 3.83 17.76
C ASN A 43 -8.80 5.04 17.72
N ALA A 44 -9.90 4.94 16.97
CA ALA A 44 -10.86 6.03 16.79
C ALA A 44 -11.60 6.45 18.08
N HIS A 45 -11.45 5.70 19.17
CA HIS A 45 -12.00 6.01 20.49
C HIS A 45 -11.17 7.05 21.25
N LEU A 46 -9.92 7.32 20.84
CA LEU A 46 -9.05 8.31 21.48
C LEU A 46 -9.42 9.74 21.07
N SER A 47 -9.13 10.71 21.95
CA SER A 47 -9.17 12.12 21.56
C SER A 47 -8.13 12.44 20.48
N LEU A 48 -8.31 13.53 19.74
CA LEU A 48 -7.40 13.91 18.66
C LEU A 48 -5.96 14.13 19.15
N ASP A 49 -5.80 14.71 20.35
CA ASP A 49 -4.48 14.97 20.94
C ASP A 49 -3.79 13.68 21.37
N GLU A 50 -4.52 12.76 22.02
CA GLU A 50 -4.00 11.44 22.40
C GLU A 50 -3.64 10.61 21.17
N LEU A 51 -4.52 10.60 20.16
CA LEU A 51 -4.31 9.90 18.90
C LEU A 51 -3.03 10.39 18.21
N ARG A 52 -2.84 11.70 18.11
CA ARG A 52 -1.65 12.31 17.51
C ARG A 52 -0.39 11.99 18.31
N LYS A 53 -0.46 12.06 19.64
CA LYS A 53 0.66 11.76 20.55
C LYS A 53 1.10 10.30 20.37
N GLN A 54 0.19 9.36 20.53
CA GLN A 54 0.49 7.92 20.44
C GLN A 54 0.93 7.51 19.03
N GLU A 55 0.29 8.02 17.97
CA GLU A 55 0.74 7.76 16.59
C GLU A 55 2.19 8.24 16.37
N THR A 56 2.53 9.41 16.92
CA THR A 56 3.88 10.00 16.83
C THR A 56 4.90 9.18 17.63
N GLU A 57 4.52 8.61 18.76
CA GLU A 57 5.38 7.71 19.54
C GLU A 57 5.73 6.43 18.78
N ILE A 58 4.81 5.90 17.96
CA ILE A 58 5.03 4.66 17.19
C ILE A 58 5.73 4.96 15.86
N PHE A 59 5.11 5.83 15.04
CA PHE A 59 5.51 6.06 13.66
C PHE A 59 6.41 7.28 13.47
N GLY A 60 6.70 8.04 14.53
CA GLY A 60 7.43 9.29 14.45
C GLY A 60 6.60 10.45 13.88
N GLY A 61 7.15 11.66 13.98
CA GLY A 61 6.50 12.89 13.53
C GLY A 61 7.52 14.01 13.35
N GLY A 62 7.16 15.03 12.56
CA GLY A 62 7.94 16.25 12.36
C GLY A 62 7.46 17.42 13.24
N GLY A 63 8.17 18.55 13.17
CA GLY A 63 7.89 19.77 13.94
C GLY A 63 8.84 19.94 15.14
N ASN A 64 8.55 20.93 16.00
CA ASN A 64 9.43 21.31 17.12
C ASN A 64 9.66 20.18 18.15
N ASN A 65 8.75 19.21 18.25
CA ASN A 65 8.89 17.99 19.05
C ASN A 65 9.05 16.74 18.18
N GLY A 66 9.76 16.88 17.06
CA GLY A 66 9.96 15.81 16.09
C GLY A 66 10.58 14.57 16.74
N ARG A 67 9.99 13.40 16.46
CA ARG A 67 10.45 12.11 17.01
C ARG A 67 10.76 11.15 15.89
N LYS A 68 11.92 10.48 16.00
CA LYS A 68 12.26 9.36 15.12
C LYS A 68 11.26 8.23 15.34
N SER A 69 10.84 7.61 14.24
CA SER A 69 9.97 6.43 14.27
C SER A 69 10.58 5.29 15.07
N ASN A 70 9.80 4.72 16.00
CA ASN A 70 10.17 3.49 16.69
C ASN A 70 10.04 2.26 15.78
N VAL A 71 9.32 2.39 14.66
CA VAL A 71 9.13 1.34 13.66
C VAL A 71 9.93 1.65 12.39
N ILE A 72 10.67 0.66 11.90
CA ILE A 72 11.40 0.70 10.64
C ILE A 72 10.68 -0.22 9.66
N ILE A 73 10.33 0.30 8.49
CA ILE A 73 9.73 -0.47 7.39
C ILE A 73 10.74 -0.49 6.25
N ARG A 74 11.04 -1.68 5.71
CA ARG A 74 11.87 -1.85 4.52
C ARG A 74 11.10 -2.67 3.50
N VAL A 75 11.24 -2.28 2.24
CA VAL A 75 10.79 -3.07 1.09
C VAL A 75 12.03 -3.72 0.48
N GLN A 76 11.95 -5.00 0.17
CA GLN A 76 13.03 -5.74 -0.49
C GLN A 76 12.47 -6.54 -1.65
N TYR A 77 13.17 -6.56 -2.77
CA TYR A 77 12.81 -7.34 -3.94
C TYR A 77 14.10 -7.80 -4.64
N ASN A 78 14.05 -8.99 -5.25
CA ASN A 78 15.20 -9.55 -5.94
C ASN A 78 15.36 -8.94 -7.34
N ASN A 79 14.24 -8.66 -8.00
CA ASN A 79 14.18 -8.04 -9.31
C ASN A 79 13.32 -6.77 -9.25
N PRO A 80 13.62 -5.75 -10.07
CA PRO A 80 12.77 -4.57 -10.18
C PRO A 80 11.29 -4.93 -10.42
N PRO A 81 10.34 -4.11 -9.95
CA PRO A 81 8.93 -4.30 -10.24
C PRO A 81 8.63 -4.43 -11.74
N ASN A 82 7.77 -5.39 -12.09
CA ASN A 82 7.26 -5.52 -13.45
C ASN A 82 6.26 -4.38 -13.69
N ILE A 83 6.72 -3.31 -14.33
CA ILE A 83 5.89 -2.13 -14.59
C ILE A 83 5.13 -2.29 -15.91
N ARG A 84 3.83 -1.97 -15.88
CA ARG A 84 2.95 -1.92 -17.05
C ARG A 84 2.32 -0.55 -17.20
N SER A 85 2.04 -0.20 -18.44
CA SER A 85 1.33 1.05 -18.83
C SER A 85 0.14 0.78 -19.76
N ASP A 86 -0.08 -0.48 -20.12
CA ASP A 86 -1.02 -0.94 -21.15
C ASP A 86 -2.36 -1.41 -20.56
N PHE A 87 -2.89 -0.70 -19.55
CA PHE A 87 -4.06 -1.12 -18.76
C PHE A 87 -5.26 -1.61 -19.60
N LYS A 88 -5.63 -0.89 -20.67
CA LYS A 88 -6.73 -1.30 -21.57
C LYS A 88 -6.45 -2.64 -22.25
N ASN A 89 -5.25 -2.81 -22.79
CA ASN A 89 -4.89 -4.02 -23.52
C ASN A 89 -4.77 -5.20 -22.57
N TYR A 90 -4.16 -4.98 -21.40
CA TYR A 90 -4.03 -5.98 -20.34
C TYR A 90 -5.38 -6.57 -19.93
N TYR A 91 -6.40 -5.71 -19.75
CA TYR A 91 -7.76 -6.13 -19.41
C TYR A 91 -8.70 -6.33 -20.61
N LYS A 92 -8.17 -6.31 -21.85
CA LYS A 92 -8.94 -6.45 -23.10
C LYS A 92 -10.17 -5.53 -23.17
N LEU A 93 -10.00 -4.29 -22.74
CA LEU A 93 -11.04 -3.28 -22.62
C LEU A 93 -11.18 -2.47 -23.90
N ASN A 94 -12.41 -2.40 -24.42
CA ASN A 94 -12.75 -1.60 -25.60
C ASN A 94 -13.76 -0.51 -25.24
N TRP A 95 -13.39 0.75 -25.48
CA TRP A 95 -14.29 1.89 -25.34
C TRP A 95 -15.10 2.04 -26.62
N CYS A 96 -16.40 1.79 -26.56
CA CYS A 96 -17.27 1.99 -27.70
C CYS A 96 -17.80 3.43 -27.76
N PHE A 97 -18.12 3.90 -28.97
CA PHE A 97 -18.90 5.12 -29.19
C PHE A 97 -20.18 5.08 -28.33
N LYS A 98 -20.49 6.21 -27.65
CA LYS A 98 -21.47 6.36 -26.54
C LYS A 98 -20.97 5.99 -25.13
N GLY A 99 -19.67 5.82 -24.92
CA GLY A 99 -19.07 5.77 -23.58
C GLY A 99 -19.30 4.46 -22.81
N LYS A 100 -19.81 3.41 -23.48
CA LYS A 100 -19.93 2.08 -22.88
C LYS A 100 -18.61 1.33 -22.99
N LEU A 101 -18.09 0.90 -21.86
CA LEU A 101 -16.94 0.02 -21.76
C LEU A 101 -17.39 -1.43 -22.03
N LYS A 102 -16.76 -2.09 -23.01
CA LYS A 102 -16.97 -3.51 -23.33
C LYS A 102 -15.71 -4.32 -23.01
N GLY A 103 -15.91 -5.58 -22.63
CA GLY A 103 -14.86 -6.55 -22.33
C GLY A 103 -15.22 -7.39 -21.10
N ASP A 104 -14.61 -8.56 -20.97
CA ASP A 104 -14.87 -9.51 -19.88
C ASP A 104 -14.57 -8.90 -18.49
N HIS A 105 -13.73 -7.87 -18.46
CA HIS A 105 -13.32 -7.15 -17.26
C HIS A 105 -13.83 -5.70 -17.19
N ALA A 106 -14.96 -5.38 -17.84
CA ALA A 106 -15.49 -4.01 -17.88
C ALA A 106 -15.69 -3.37 -16.50
N GLY A 107 -16.02 -4.15 -15.46
CA GLY A 107 -16.11 -3.65 -14.08
C GLY A 107 -14.78 -3.09 -13.55
N ILE A 108 -13.66 -3.77 -13.84
CA ILE A 108 -12.31 -3.31 -13.46
C ILE A 108 -11.98 -2.00 -14.15
N GLY A 109 -12.28 -1.90 -15.45
CA GLY A 109 -12.07 -0.68 -16.21
C GLY A 109 -12.93 0.49 -15.73
N TYR A 110 -14.11 0.25 -15.18
CA TYR A 110 -14.92 1.29 -14.54
C TYR A 110 -14.30 1.75 -13.19
N LEU A 111 -13.95 0.80 -12.31
CA LEU A 111 -13.41 1.10 -10.98
C LEU A 111 -12.07 1.86 -11.05
N LEU A 112 -11.22 1.48 -12.00
CA LEU A 112 -9.87 2.00 -12.20
C LEU A 112 -9.76 2.98 -13.38
N TYR A 113 -10.88 3.43 -13.96
CA TYR A 113 -10.94 4.28 -15.15
C TYR A 113 -10.00 5.49 -15.12
N SER A 114 -9.89 6.17 -13.98
CA SER A 114 -9.03 7.34 -13.87
C SER A 114 -7.53 7.04 -13.98
N MET A 115 -7.12 5.81 -13.64
CA MET A 115 -5.72 5.40 -13.76
C MET A 115 -5.37 5.24 -15.23
N ASP A 116 -6.29 4.63 -16.00
CA ASP A 116 -6.21 4.51 -17.44
C ASP A 116 -6.25 5.87 -18.16
N LEU A 117 -7.17 6.77 -17.76
CA LEU A 117 -7.25 8.12 -18.31
C LEU A 117 -5.93 8.90 -18.19
N ASN A 118 -5.29 8.80 -17.04
CA ASN A 118 -4.02 9.47 -16.76
C ASN A 118 -2.81 8.72 -17.33
N LYS A 119 -3.03 7.54 -17.92
CA LYS A 119 -1.98 6.62 -18.39
C LYS A 119 -0.95 6.33 -17.30
N ASN A 120 -1.44 6.16 -16.08
CA ASN A 120 -0.58 5.83 -14.94
C ASN A 120 0.00 4.43 -15.15
N GLU A 121 1.29 4.31 -14.93
CA GLU A 121 1.93 3.01 -14.84
C GLU A 121 1.51 2.28 -13.55
N PHE A 122 1.65 0.96 -13.53
CA PHE A 122 1.35 0.15 -12.36
C PHE A 122 2.29 -1.05 -12.23
N ILE A 123 2.47 -1.51 -10.99
CA ILE A 123 3.10 -2.80 -10.72
C ILE A 123 2.10 -3.90 -11.11
N ASP A 124 2.55 -4.83 -11.95
CA ASP A 124 1.78 -5.96 -12.45
C ASP A 124 1.23 -6.84 -11.32
N VAL A 125 0.17 -7.57 -11.62
CA VAL A 125 -0.39 -8.62 -10.76
C VAL A 125 0.61 -9.79 -10.69
N GLY A 126 0.71 -10.43 -9.53
CA GLY A 126 1.64 -11.54 -9.27
C GLY A 126 3.07 -11.10 -8.97
N TYR A 127 3.33 -9.79 -8.83
CA TYR A 127 4.66 -9.31 -8.46
C TYR A 127 4.92 -9.58 -6.98
N GLN A 128 5.99 -10.33 -6.71
CA GLN A 128 6.38 -10.73 -5.36
C GLN A 128 7.50 -9.86 -4.81
N PHE A 129 7.36 -9.48 -3.54
CA PHE A 129 8.34 -8.68 -2.82
C PHE A 129 8.24 -8.95 -1.32
N LYS A 130 9.18 -8.41 -0.53
CA LYS A 130 9.20 -8.56 0.92
C LYS A 130 8.98 -7.23 1.62
N ILE A 131 8.12 -7.23 2.63
CA ILE A 131 7.98 -6.13 3.59
C ILE A 131 8.59 -6.58 4.90
N VAL A 132 9.57 -5.83 5.39
CA VAL A 132 10.22 -6.08 6.68
C VAL A 132 9.85 -4.98 7.66
N ILE A 133 9.20 -5.35 8.76
CA ILE A 133 8.82 -4.45 9.85
C ILE A 133 9.68 -4.76 11.06
N LYS A 134 10.38 -3.75 11.59
CA LYS A 134 11.29 -3.89 12.73
C LYS A 134 11.02 -2.84 13.79
N SER A 135 11.22 -3.21 15.06
CA SER A 135 11.28 -2.26 16.17
C SER A 135 12.17 -2.79 17.30
N ALA A 136 12.74 -1.87 18.08
CA ALA A 136 13.33 -2.20 19.36
C ALA A 136 12.27 -2.33 20.47
N SER A 137 11.11 -1.69 20.31
CA SER A 137 9.98 -1.77 21.23
C SER A 137 8.99 -2.84 20.77
N SER A 138 8.73 -3.82 21.63
CA SER A 138 7.74 -4.87 21.35
C SER A 138 6.34 -4.30 21.16
N ASP A 139 5.96 -3.32 21.98
CA ASP A 139 4.65 -2.67 21.89
C ASP A 139 4.48 -1.91 20.58
N ALA A 140 5.49 -1.12 20.18
CA ALA A 140 5.46 -0.41 18.90
C ALA A 140 5.42 -1.37 17.72
N LEU A 141 6.11 -2.51 17.81
CA LEU A 141 6.05 -3.56 16.79
C LEU A 141 4.65 -4.17 16.71
N ILE A 142 4.05 -4.57 17.83
CA ILE A 142 2.69 -5.15 17.86
C ILE A 142 1.68 -4.18 17.25
N GLN A 143 1.72 -2.90 17.67
CA GLN A 143 0.84 -1.86 17.13
C GLN A 143 1.00 -1.67 15.61
N ALA A 144 2.24 -1.68 15.12
CA ALA A 144 2.52 -1.60 13.69
C ALA A 144 2.03 -2.84 12.93
N LEU A 145 2.20 -4.04 13.49
CA LEU A 145 1.75 -5.28 12.88
C LEU A 145 0.23 -5.36 12.81
N SER A 146 -0.49 -4.95 13.86
CA SER A 146 -1.96 -4.86 13.85
C SER A 146 -2.44 -3.90 12.76
N ALA A 147 -1.80 -2.74 12.64
CA ALA A 147 -2.13 -1.76 11.61
C ALA A 147 -1.81 -2.27 10.19
N PHE A 148 -0.70 -2.99 10.02
CA PHE A 148 -0.34 -3.63 8.77
C PHE A 148 -1.32 -4.74 8.39
N TRP A 149 -1.75 -5.55 9.36
CA TRP A 149 -2.76 -6.58 9.17
C TRP A 149 -4.07 -5.98 8.64
N CYS A 150 -4.57 -4.91 9.27
CA CYS A 150 -5.76 -4.21 8.76
C CYS A 150 -5.54 -3.63 7.35
N ALA A 151 -4.35 -3.08 7.07
CA ALA A 151 -4.03 -2.55 5.75
C ALA A 151 -4.04 -3.62 4.65
N ILE A 152 -3.61 -4.84 4.96
CA ILE A 152 -3.63 -5.99 4.06
C ILE A 152 -5.06 -6.48 3.82
N TYR A 153 -5.82 -6.76 4.89
CA TYR A 153 -7.09 -7.49 4.78
C TYR A 153 -8.30 -6.60 4.55
N PHE A 154 -8.27 -5.33 4.96
CA PHE A 154 -9.39 -4.40 4.80
C PHE A 154 -9.07 -3.23 3.87
N GLY A 155 -7.83 -3.12 3.41
CA GLY A 155 -7.32 -1.97 2.67
C GLY A 155 -6.77 -2.31 1.29
N GLY A 156 -5.79 -1.51 0.90
CA GLY A 156 -5.04 -1.59 -0.34
C GLY A 156 -3.99 -0.48 -0.36
N PHE A 157 -2.98 -0.61 -1.19
CA PHE A 157 -1.83 0.30 -1.20
C PHE A 157 -1.76 1.09 -2.51
N GLY A 158 -1.53 2.40 -2.39
CA GLY A 158 -1.43 3.29 -3.55
C GLY A 158 -2.79 3.80 -4.06
N GLY A 159 -2.81 4.19 -5.33
CA GLY A 159 -3.93 4.80 -6.00
C GLY A 159 -5.13 3.85 -6.14
N ARG A 160 -6.34 4.40 -5.94
CA ARG A 160 -7.61 3.67 -6.05
C ARG A 160 -7.70 2.44 -5.14
N SER A 161 -6.97 2.41 -4.03
CA SER A 161 -7.08 1.36 -3.01
C SER A 161 -8.50 1.18 -2.46
N ARG A 162 -9.28 2.26 -2.36
CA ARG A 162 -10.70 2.22 -1.98
C ARG A 162 -11.64 1.73 -3.09
N ARG A 163 -11.10 1.31 -4.23
CA ARG A 163 -11.83 0.75 -5.39
C ARG A 163 -11.18 -0.54 -5.90
N GLY A 164 -10.43 -1.24 -5.05
CA GLY A 164 -9.81 -2.54 -5.37
C GLY A 164 -8.46 -2.46 -6.08
N GLY A 165 -7.74 -1.33 -6.02
CA GLY A 165 -6.37 -1.23 -6.50
C GLY A 165 -5.34 -1.56 -5.41
N GLY A 166 -4.23 -2.19 -5.78
CA GLY A 166 -3.08 -2.41 -4.90
C GLY A 166 -3.36 -3.29 -3.68
N ASN A 167 -4.28 -4.23 -3.78
CA ASN A 167 -4.45 -5.32 -2.81
C ASN A 167 -3.25 -6.27 -2.85
N LEU A 168 -2.89 -6.78 -1.66
CA LEU A 168 -1.75 -7.67 -1.45
C LEU A 168 -2.19 -8.97 -0.77
N GLU A 169 -1.55 -10.07 -1.12
CA GLU A 169 -1.60 -11.34 -0.40
C GLU A 169 -0.31 -11.52 0.42
N ILE A 170 -0.42 -12.17 1.57
CA ILE A 170 0.74 -12.62 2.35
C ILE A 170 0.98 -14.10 2.05
N LEU A 171 2.05 -14.39 1.31
CA LEU A 171 2.43 -15.75 0.96
C LEU A 171 3.10 -16.47 2.13
N ARG A 172 3.99 -15.77 2.85
CA ARG A 172 4.75 -16.32 3.99
C ARG A 172 5.07 -15.25 5.03
N VAL A 173 5.20 -15.69 6.28
CA VAL A 173 5.64 -14.86 7.40
C VAL A 173 6.86 -15.52 8.04
N ASN A 174 7.94 -14.76 8.17
CA ASN A 174 9.17 -15.20 8.81
C ASN A 174 9.50 -14.28 9.99
N THR A 175 9.67 -14.87 11.17
CA THR A 175 10.08 -14.17 12.39
C THR A 175 11.57 -14.40 12.64
N LYS A 176 12.33 -13.33 12.88
CA LYS A 176 13.73 -13.37 13.32
C LYS A 176 13.90 -12.59 14.62
#